data_AF-W5SQP9-F1
#
_entry.id   AF-W5SQP9-F1
#
_cell.length_a   1.000
_cell.length_b   1.000
_cell.length_c   1.000
_cell.angle_alpha   90.00
_cell.angle_beta   90.00
_cell.angle_gamma   90.00
#
_symmetry.space_group_name_H-M   'P 1'
#
loop_
_entity.id
_entity.type
_entity.pdbx_description
1 polymer ?
#
loop_
_entity_poly.entity_id
_entity_poly.type
_entity_poly.pdbx_seq_one_letter_code
_entity_poly.pdbx_strand_id
1 'polypeptide(L)'
;MMKDYYSLDLVFFSFSGVLIDRGKLQYSTSPNVMATASTEERNVPIPSFRDPRTIIHIFNLEITKGSFDYKVLTKLSNEQFYGSSYKRDKLKSLVFNDQMGLKIISNSAFFSEIPSRTYASGSDTVNFVIHAINCEVERS
;
A
#
# COMPACT_ATOMS: atom_id res chain seq x y z
N MET A 1 13.70 -0.31 31.04
CA MET A 1 12.84 -0.09 29.86
C MET A 1 13.36 -0.98 28.76
N MET A 2 12.61 -2.01 28.39
CA MET A 2 12.96 -2.91 27.30
C MET A 2 12.69 -2.13 26.00
N LYS A 3 13.75 -1.76 25.27
CA LYS A 3 13.60 -1.27 23.90
C LYS A 3 13.31 -2.51 23.07
N ASP A 4 12.08 -2.65 22.60
CA ASP A 4 11.75 -3.67 21.61
C ASP A 4 12.51 -3.31 20.32
N TYR A 5 13.69 -3.90 20.17
CA TYR A 5 14.41 -3.92 18.91
C TYR A 5 13.61 -4.85 18.00
N TYR A 6 12.77 -4.27 17.15
CA TYR A 6 12.20 -4.99 16.01
C TYR A 6 13.37 -5.61 15.24
N SER A 7 13.42 -6.94 15.20
CA SER A 7 14.45 -7.66 14.45
C SER A 7 14.39 -7.21 13.00
N LEU A 8 15.52 -6.74 12.48
CA LEU A 8 15.71 -6.29 11.10
C LEU A 8 15.90 -7.48 10.13
N ASP A 9 15.67 -8.71 10.59
CA ASP A 9 15.94 -9.95 9.86
C ASP A 9 14.73 -10.51 9.09
N LEU A 10 13.58 -9.81 9.05
CA LEU A 10 12.42 -10.18 8.23
C LEU A 10 11.89 -8.99 7.41
N VAL A 11 11.46 -9.24 6.17
CA VAL A 11 10.68 -8.28 5.37
C VAL A 11 9.49 -7.84 6.22
N PHE A 12 9.44 -6.54 6.51
CA PHE A 12 8.47 -5.97 7.44
C PHE A 12 7.42 -5.23 6.65
N PHE A 13 6.16 -5.64 6.78
CA PHE A 13 5.03 -4.90 6.23
C PHE A 13 3.96 -4.70 7.29
N SER A 14 3.66 -3.44 7.61
CA SER A 14 2.58 -3.06 8.49
C SER A 14 1.58 -2.17 7.79
N PHE A 15 0.29 -2.43 8.01
CA PHE A 15 -0.80 -1.63 7.50
C PHE A 15 -1.81 -1.34 8.60
N SER A 16 -2.16 -0.06 8.77
CA SER A 16 -3.03 0.44 9.85
C SER A 16 -2.54 0.07 11.26
N GLY A 17 -1.22 -0.04 11.45
CA GLY A 17 -0.59 -0.46 12.70
C GLY A 17 -0.62 -1.97 12.96
N VAL A 18 -1.13 -2.78 12.02
CA VAL A 18 -1.10 -4.24 12.12
C VAL A 18 0.05 -4.78 11.28
N LEU A 19 0.87 -5.67 11.85
CA LEU A 19 1.89 -6.42 11.11
C LEU A 19 1.20 -7.48 10.24
N ILE A 20 1.55 -7.54 8.96
CA ILE A 20 1.11 -8.59 8.04
C ILE A 20 2.36 -9.41 7.70
N ASP A 21 2.43 -10.64 8.22
CA ASP A 21 3.62 -11.49 8.12
C ASP A 21 3.33 -12.83 7.42
N ARG A 22 2.10 -13.04 6.94
CA ARG A 22 1.70 -14.25 6.20
C ARG A 22 1.33 -13.93 4.76
N GLY A 23 1.56 -14.92 3.89
CA GLY A 23 1.23 -14.83 2.46
C GLY A 23 2.39 -14.30 1.63
N LYS A 24 2.06 -13.78 0.44
CA LYS A 24 3.04 -13.28 -0.52
C LYS A 24 2.81 -11.78 -0.74
N LEU A 25 3.88 -11.00 -0.60
CA LEU A 25 3.89 -9.56 -0.84
C LEU A 25 4.71 -9.24 -2.10
N GLN A 26 4.13 -8.43 -2.99
CA GLN A 26 4.83 -7.87 -4.15
C GLN A 26 4.74 -6.34 -4.12
N TYR A 27 5.85 -5.69 -4.41
CA TYR A 27 5.97 -4.23 -4.39
C TYR A 27 6.29 -3.68 -5.78
N SER A 28 5.66 -2.55 -6.16
CA SER A 28 5.93 -1.79 -7.38
C SER A 28 5.57 -0.31 -7.22
N THR A 29 5.81 0.52 -8.24
CA THR A 29 5.50 1.96 -8.23
C THR A 29 4.83 2.47 -9.52
N SER A 30 4.05 3.54 -9.44
CA SER A 30 3.42 4.23 -10.57
C SER A 30 3.32 5.75 -10.35
N PRO A 31 3.58 6.62 -11.34
CA PRO A 31 4.13 6.31 -12.65
C PRO A 31 5.59 5.85 -12.53
N ASN A 32 6.00 4.84 -13.32
CA ASN A 32 7.39 4.38 -13.37
C ASN A 32 8.28 5.26 -14.28
N VAL A 33 7.81 6.48 -14.60
CA VAL A 33 8.44 7.41 -15.54
C VAL A 33 8.90 8.63 -14.76
N MET A 34 10.20 8.91 -14.79
CA MET A 34 10.76 10.17 -14.26
C MET A 34 10.24 11.35 -15.09
N ALA A 35 9.89 12.46 -14.45
CA ALA A 35 9.45 13.67 -15.16
C ALA A 35 10.55 14.16 -16.11
N THR A 36 10.32 14.11 -17.42
CA THR A 36 11.17 14.78 -18.41
C THR A 36 10.80 16.25 -18.44
N ALA A 37 11.68 17.14 -17.98
CA ALA A 37 11.51 18.56 -18.17
C ALA A 37 11.94 18.94 -19.60
N SER A 38 11.01 19.45 -20.41
CA SER A 38 11.33 20.15 -21.66
C SER A 38 10.85 21.61 -21.53
N THR A 39 11.62 22.55 -22.08
CA THR A 39 11.32 23.98 -22.06
C THR A 39 10.45 24.44 -23.25
N GLU A 40 9.83 23.53 -23.99
CA GLU A 40 9.30 23.86 -25.32
C GLU A 40 7.80 24.20 -25.41
N GLU A 41 6.93 23.83 -24.46
CA GLU A 41 5.49 23.97 -24.73
C GLU A 41 4.73 24.82 -23.70
N ARG A 42 4.63 26.11 -24.04
CA ARG A 42 3.64 27.05 -23.50
C ARG A 42 2.26 26.73 -24.08
N ASN A 43 1.30 26.35 -23.24
CA ASN A 43 0.07 27.13 -22.96
C ASN A 43 -1.08 26.26 -22.39
N VAL A 44 -1.42 26.58 -21.14
CA VAL A 44 -2.64 26.23 -20.37
C VAL A 44 -2.76 24.78 -19.88
N PRO A 45 -2.40 24.50 -18.60
CA PRO A 45 -2.76 23.25 -17.96
C PRO A 45 -4.25 23.24 -17.63
N ILE A 46 -4.97 22.28 -18.19
CA ILE A 46 -6.26 21.84 -17.64
C ILE A 46 -5.94 21.17 -16.30
N PRO A 47 -6.43 21.65 -15.14
CA PRO A 47 -6.11 21.07 -13.85
C PRO A 47 -6.82 19.72 -13.68
N SER A 48 -6.12 18.65 -14.06
CA SER A 48 -6.39 17.30 -13.56
C SER A 48 -5.95 17.24 -12.10
N PHE A 49 -6.84 16.88 -11.19
CA PHE A 49 -6.65 16.85 -9.73
C PHE A 49 -5.65 15.79 -9.21
N ARG A 50 -4.69 15.35 -10.02
CA ARG A 50 -3.57 14.50 -9.58
C ARG A 50 -2.28 15.12 -10.06
N ASP A 51 -1.43 15.56 -9.13
CA ASP A 51 -0.06 15.94 -9.45
C ASP A 51 0.60 14.73 -10.15
N PRO A 52 0.98 14.83 -11.43
CA PRO A 52 1.58 13.73 -12.17
C PRO A 52 2.94 13.29 -11.61
N ARG A 53 3.51 14.07 -10.67
CA ARG A 53 4.76 13.76 -9.96
C ARG A 53 4.55 12.87 -8.73
N THR A 54 3.30 12.65 -8.30
CA THR A 54 3.05 11.81 -7.12
C THR A 54 3.35 10.36 -7.44
N ILE A 55 4.45 9.85 -6.90
CA ILE A 55 4.79 8.43 -6.93
C ILE A 55 3.81 7.68 -6.02
N ILE A 56 3.09 6.74 -6.60
CA ILE A 56 2.23 5.77 -5.93
C ILE A 56 3.05 4.51 -5.71
N HIS A 57 3.17 4.09 -4.47
CA HIS A 57 3.75 2.80 -4.08
C HIS A 57 2.62 1.77 -4.01
N ILE A 58 2.78 0.65 -4.69
CA ILE A 58 1.75 -0.38 -4.88
C ILE A 58 2.22 -1.66 -4.20
N PHE A 59 1.37 -2.21 -3.34
CA PHE A 59 1.62 -3.44 -2.60
C PHE A 59 0.50 -4.44 -2.93
N ASN A 60 0.86 -5.55 -3.55
CA ASN A 60 -0.05 -6.66 -3.83
C ASN A 60 0.18 -7.76 -2.81
N LEU A 61 -0.84 -8.06 -2.02
CA LEU A 61 -0.83 -9.06 -0.96
C LEU A 61 -1.70 -10.24 -1.36
N GLU A 62 -1.11 -11.41 -1.53
CA GLU A 62 -1.82 -12.68 -1.73
C GLU A 62 -1.87 -13.43 -0.38
N ILE A 63 -3.06 -13.50 0.22
CA ILE A 63 -3.25 -13.95 1.61
C ILE A 63 -4.19 -15.15 1.67
N THR A 64 -3.83 -16.18 2.45
CA THR A 64 -4.68 -17.36 2.67
C THR A 64 -6.01 -17.01 3.36
N LYS A 65 -7.12 -17.47 2.78
CA LYS A 65 -8.48 -17.35 3.33
C LYS A 65 -8.54 -17.94 4.75
N GLY A 66 -9.28 -17.27 5.63
CA GLY A 66 -9.48 -17.71 7.02
C GLY A 66 -8.31 -17.43 7.98
N SER A 67 -7.13 -17.04 7.48
CA SER A 67 -6.01 -16.58 8.30
C SER A 67 -6.34 -15.32 9.11
N PHE A 68 -5.52 -15.01 10.12
CA PHE A 68 -5.64 -13.78 10.89
C PHE A 68 -5.54 -12.54 9.99
N ASP A 69 -4.49 -12.47 9.17
CA ASP A 69 -4.24 -11.37 8.23
C ASP A 69 -5.41 -11.19 7.26
N TYR A 70 -5.97 -12.29 6.75
CA TYR A 70 -7.17 -12.24 5.91
C TYR A 70 -8.35 -11.57 6.62
N LYS A 71 -8.62 -11.94 7.87
CA LYS A 71 -9.74 -11.37 8.65
C LYS A 71 -9.52 -9.88 8.91
N VAL A 72 -8.29 -9.48 9.26
CA VAL A 72 -7.92 -8.09 9.50
C VAL A 72 -8.05 -7.27 8.23
N LEU A 73 -7.41 -7.68 7.14
CA LEU A 73 -7.43 -6.97 5.86
C LEU A 73 -8.84 -6.88 5.28
N THR A 74 -9.64 -7.95 5.43
CA THR A 74 -11.06 -7.94 5.05
C THR A 74 -11.85 -6.90 5.85
N LYS A 75 -11.65 -6.83 7.17
CA LYS A 75 -12.31 -5.84 8.03
C LYS A 75 -11.92 -4.42 7.61
N LEU A 76 -10.62 -4.14 7.50
CA LEU A 76 -10.10 -2.83 7.10
C LEU A 76 -10.60 -2.40 5.71
N SER A 77 -10.64 -3.34 4.76
CA SER A 77 -11.18 -3.10 3.42
C SER A 77 -12.67 -2.77 3.48
N ASN A 78 -13.46 -3.55 4.22
CA ASN A 78 -14.89 -3.29 4.35
C ASN A 78 -15.17 -1.94 5.00
N GLU A 79 -14.44 -1.56 6.03
CA GLU A 79 -14.53 -0.23 6.65
C GLU A 79 -14.20 0.88 5.65
N GLN A 80 -13.21 0.68 4.77
CA GLN A 80 -12.85 1.67 3.76
C GLN A 80 -13.95 1.85 2.70
N PHE A 81 -14.44 0.74 2.12
CA PHE A 81 -15.36 0.81 0.97
C PHE A 81 -16.83 0.96 1.37
N TYR A 82 -17.25 0.35 2.47
CA TYR A 82 -18.65 0.32 2.91
C TYR A 82 -18.90 1.10 4.20
N GLY A 83 -17.85 1.55 4.90
CA GLY A 83 -17.98 2.38 6.09
C GLY A 83 -18.42 3.82 5.77
N SER A 84 -19.17 4.40 6.71
CA SER A 84 -19.71 5.77 6.65
C SER A 84 -18.71 6.86 7.06
N SER A 85 -17.43 6.54 7.20
CA SER A 85 -16.38 7.47 7.63
C SER A 85 -16.01 8.51 6.56
N TYR A 86 -15.50 9.66 6.99
CA TYR A 86 -15.06 10.72 6.08
C TYR A 86 -13.85 10.25 5.25
N LYS A 87 -13.66 10.82 4.05
CA LYS A 87 -12.58 10.42 3.12
C LYS A 87 -11.19 10.43 3.74
N ARG A 88 -10.91 11.32 4.71
CA ARG A 88 -9.62 11.41 5.40
C ARG A 88 -9.38 10.24 6.36
N ASP A 89 -10.44 9.72 6.96
CA ASP A 89 -10.38 8.60 7.91
C ASP A 89 -10.18 7.24 7.21
N LYS A 90 -10.27 7.25 5.86
CA LYS A 90 -10.04 6.09 5.00
C LYS A 90 -8.55 5.87 4.71
N LEU A 91 -7.72 6.88 4.94
CA LEU A 91 -6.27 6.78 4.82
C LEU A 91 -5.68 6.13 6.07
N LYS A 92 -4.73 5.23 5.87
CA LYS A 92 -4.12 4.39 6.90
C LYS A 92 -2.61 4.55 6.87
N SER A 93 -1.98 4.27 8.02
CA SER A 93 -0.54 4.18 8.11
C SER A 93 -0.04 2.92 7.39
N LEU A 94 1.11 3.02 6.75
CA LEU A 94 1.81 1.91 6.10
C LEU A 94 3.30 2.05 6.35
N VAL A 95 3.93 0.94 6.72
CA VAL A 95 5.38 0.82 6.84
C VAL A 95 5.81 -0.43 6.09
N PHE A 96 6.74 -0.29 5.16
CA PHE A 96 7.38 -1.38 4.44
C PHE A 96 8.90 -1.28 4.56
N ASN A 97 9.57 -2.40 4.74
CA ASN A 97 11.01 -2.53 4.69
C ASN A 97 11.37 -3.85 3.98
N ASP A 98 12.10 -3.77 2.87
CA ASP A 98 12.51 -4.95 2.09
C ASP A 98 13.83 -5.59 2.56
N GLN A 99 14.47 -5.00 3.59
CA GLN A 99 15.78 -5.37 4.13
C GLN A 99 16.97 -5.22 3.16
N MET A 100 16.71 -4.94 1.89
CA MET A 100 17.71 -4.68 0.85
C MET A 100 18.04 -3.19 0.72
N GLY A 101 17.52 -2.38 1.65
CA GLY A 101 17.80 -0.96 1.77
C GLY A 101 16.64 -0.07 1.36
N LEU A 102 15.47 -0.60 1.00
CA LEU A 102 14.27 0.19 0.71
C LEU A 102 13.31 0.18 1.90
N LYS A 103 13.02 1.37 2.41
CA LYS A 103 11.99 1.58 3.42
C LYS A 103 11.00 2.64 2.95
N ILE A 104 9.71 2.34 3.13
CA ILE A 104 8.59 3.18 2.71
C ILE A 104 7.69 3.40 3.92
N ILE A 105 7.44 4.67 4.25
CA ILE A 105 6.53 5.06 5.33
C ILE A 105 5.48 6.00 4.73
N SER A 106 4.20 5.76 5.02
CA SER A 106 3.11 6.63 4.58
C SER A 106 1.98 6.67 5.60
N ASN A 107 1.35 7.83 5.75
CA ASN A 107 0.05 7.99 6.44
C ASN A 107 -1.11 8.17 5.45
N SER A 108 -0.84 7.95 4.16
CA SER A 108 -1.78 8.11 3.05
C SER A 108 -1.88 6.82 2.24
N ALA A 109 -2.00 5.68 2.93
CA ALA A 109 -2.22 4.38 2.30
C ALA A 109 -3.69 3.96 2.31
N PHE A 110 -4.13 3.25 1.28
CA PHE A 110 -5.53 2.84 1.10
C PHE A 110 -5.63 1.62 0.17
N PHE A 111 -6.70 0.83 0.30
CA PHE A 111 -7.02 -0.21 -0.68
C PHE A 111 -7.42 0.43 -2.00
N SER A 112 -6.82 0.03 -3.11
CA SER A 112 -7.13 0.60 -4.43
C SER A 112 -8.42 0.03 -5.03
N GLU A 113 -8.79 -1.19 -4.66
CA GLU A 113 -9.98 -1.90 -5.11
C GLU A 113 -10.57 -2.79 -4.01
N ILE A 114 -11.83 -3.16 -4.17
CA ILE A 114 -12.47 -4.18 -3.33
C ILE A 114 -11.73 -5.50 -3.59
N PRO A 115 -11.26 -6.21 -2.55
CA PRO A 115 -10.44 -7.41 -2.72
C PRO A 115 -11.14 -8.43 -3.59
N SER A 116 -10.44 -8.88 -4.63
CA SER A 116 -10.94 -9.86 -5.58
C SER A 116 -11.01 -11.23 -4.90
N ARG A 117 -12.22 -11.62 -4.51
CA ARG A 117 -12.50 -12.96 -4.01
C ARG A 117 -12.78 -13.85 -5.20
N THR A 118 -11.75 -14.35 -5.85
CA THR A 118 -11.93 -15.40 -6.85
C THR A 118 -12.44 -16.64 -6.10
N TYR A 119 -13.73 -16.92 -6.24
CA TYR A 119 -14.38 -18.16 -5.78
C TYR A 119 -14.20 -19.28 -6.81
N ALA A 120 -13.14 -19.23 -7.63
CA ALA A 120 -12.71 -20.39 -8.40
C ALA A 120 -12.41 -21.50 -7.39
N SER A 121 -12.98 -22.69 -7.62
CA SER A 121 -13.07 -23.84 -6.71
C SER A 121 -11.73 -24.51 -6.36
N GLY A 122 -10.67 -23.74 -6.20
CA GLY A 122 -9.32 -24.20 -5.86
C GLY A 122 -8.31 -23.10 -5.49
N SER A 123 -8.71 -21.82 -5.37
CA SER A 123 -7.80 -20.80 -4.82
C SER A 123 -8.14 -20.55 -3.35
N ASP A 124 -7.25 -20.98 -2.46
CA ASP A 124 -7.32 -20.75 -1.02
C ASP A 124 -6.79 -19.35 -0.62
N THR A 125 -6.51 -18.48 -1.58
CA THR A 125 -5.95 -17.14 -1.35
C THR A 125 -6.88 -16.02 -1.84
N VAL A 126 -6.67 -14.81 -1.31
CA VAL A 126 -7.36 -13.57 -1.69
C VAL A 126 -6.32 -12.49 -1.89
N ASN A 127 -6.49 -11.71 -2.96
CA ASN A 127 -5.60 -10.61 -3.28
C ASN A 127 -6.13 -9.29 -2.70
N PHE A 128 -5.25 -8.57 -2.02
CA PHE A 128 -5.46 -7.20 -1.57
C PHE A 128 -4.45 -6.30 -2.27
N VAL A 129 -4.92 -5.21 -2.86
CA VAL A 129 -4.05 -4.20 -3.50
C VAL A 129 -4.11 -2.93 -2.67
N ILE A 130 -2.97 -2.55 -2.11
CA ILE A 130 -2.81 -1.36 -1.27
C ILE A 130 -1.92 -0.36 -2.00
N HIS A 131 -2.42 0.86 -2.16
CA HIS A 131 -1.65 1.99 -2.66
C HIS A 131 -1.22 2.88 -1.50
N ALA A 132 0.00 3.39 -1.54
CA ALA A 132 0.50 4.43 -0.66
C ALA A 132 1.00 5.61 -1.48
N ILE A 133 0.62 6.83 -1.07
CA ILE A 133 1.07 8.09 -1.66
C ILE A 133 1.72 8.95 -0.59
N ASN A 134 2.37 10.06 -0.98
CA ASN A 134 3.05 10.97 -0.05
C ASN A 134 4.00 10.21 0.89
N CYS A 135 4.78 9.28 0.33
CA CYS A 135 5.62 8.39 1.12
C CYS A 135 6.96 9.05 1.44
N GLU A 136 7.45 8.83 2.66
CA GLU A 136 8.86 8.98 3.00
C GLU A 136 9.58 7.71 2.52
N VAL A 137 10.59 7.89 1.69
CA VAL A 137 11.36 6.79 1.09
C VAL A 137 12.81 6.91 1.52
N GLU A 138 13.29 5.95 2.29
CA GLU A 138 14.71 5.82 2.64
C GLU A 138 15.34 4.75 1.73
N ARG A 139 16.50 5.08 1.12
CA ARG A 139 17.31 4.15 0.32
C ARG A 139 18.75 4.16 0.83
N SER A 140 19.27 3.02 1.26
CA SER A 140 20.67 2.84 1.70
C SER A 140 21.52 2.15 0.65
#